data_AF-A0A7S1C6Z2-F1
#
_entry.id   AF-A0A7S1C6Z2-F1
#
_cell.length_a   1.000
_cell.length_b   1.000
_cell.length_c   1.000
_cell.angle_alpha   90.00
_cell.angle_beta   90.00
_cell.angle_gamma   90.00
#
_symmetry.space_group_name_H-M   'P 1'
#
loop_
_entity.id
_entity.type
_entity.pdbx_description
1 polymer ?
#
loop_
_entity_poly.entity_id
_entity_poly.type
_entity_poly.pdbx_seq_one_letter_code
_entity_poly.pdbx_strand_id
1 'polypeptide(L)'
;RRAAGPKVMRLLHNECFLLRLLRHPNCVAFVGMVADRAKRPRYCGAVMEFMRGGNLQDAYEEAVVEETRLPWPLLLRFLLDIARGLEYLHGLPPPGPIVHGDLKAQNCLLSAPATEEGARVALADFGLSELHAETMRTLTTASTVVGVGTEAGPSSVVAAGRGTARWLAPERAGRESDVRPTKASDMWSFGCVIVELASHDVPFAAAKTEAEVMACLARREAPAVPDDVGMPPQLRKLMGECLEADVEDRTVTAAAAVRRLERLVRRAGGDAEGGAGGSGGGGGGGVARGGAGGSE
;
A
#
# COMPACT_ATOMS: atom_id res chain seq x y z
N ARG A 1 -25.29 -13.39 -18.03
CA ARG A 1 -23.99 -13.55 -17.31
C ARG A 1 -23.71 -15.05 -17.14
N ARG A 2 -22.71 -15.60 -17.85
CA ARG A 2 -22.39 -17.05 -17.82
C ARG A 2 -21.49 -17.37 -16.62
N ALA A 3 -21.63 -18.57 -16.07
CA ALA A 3 -20.79 -19.08 -14.98
C ALA A 3 -19.31 -19.18 -15.42
N ALA A 4 -18.39 -19.02 -14.47
CA ALA A 4 -16.96 -19.25 -14.70
C ALA A 4 -16.72 -20.64 -15.29
N GLY A 5 -15.98 -20.71 -16.40
CA GLY A 5 -15.70 -21.96 -17.10
C GLY A 5 -14.82 -22.92 -16.27
N PRO A 6 -14.78 -24.23 -16.61
CA PRO A 6 -13.97 -25.22 -15.89
C PRO A 6 -12.47 -24.89 -15.79
N LYS A 7 -11.94 -24.08 -16.72
CA LYS A 7 -10.55 -23.59 -16.70
C LYS A 7 -10.34 -22.54 -15.59
N VAL A 8 -11.24 -21.57 -15.47
CA VAL A 8 -11.20 -20.52 -14.43
C VAL A 8 -11.33 -21.12 -13.03
N MET A 9 -12.21 -22.11 -12.86
CA MET A 9 -12.35 -22.82 -11.58
C MET A 9 -11.10 -23.60 -11.16
N ARG A 10 -10.32 -24.13 -12.12
CA ARG A 10 -9.06 -24.83 -11.84
C ARG A 10 -7.92 -23.86 -11.48
N LEU A 11 -7.85 -22.72 -12.14
CA LEU A 11 -6.88 -21.67 -11.81
C LEU A 11 -7.15 -21.09 -10.41
N LEU A 12 -8.42 -20.77 -10.11
CA LEU A 12 -8.87 -20.38 -8.77
C LEU A 12 -8.48 -21.42 -7.71
N HIS A 13 -8.66 -22.71 -7.99
CA HIS A 13 -8.33 -23.77 -7.05
C HIS A 13 -6.83 -23.86 -6.75
N ASN A 14 -5.97 -23.79 -7.78
CA ASN A 14 -4.52 -23.87 -7.62
C ASN A 14 -3.95 -22.65 -6.88
N GLU A 15 -4.46 -21.46 -7.18
CA GLU A 15 -4.01 -20.25 -6.49
C GLU A 15 -4.52 -20.17 -5.05
N CYS A 16 -5.79 -20.51 -4.80
CA CYS A 16 -6.31 -20.61 -3.43
C CYS A 16 -5.54 -21.64 -2.59
N PHE A 17 -5.02 -22.70 -3.21
CA PHE A 17 -4.14 -23.64 -2.52
C PHE A 17 -2.83 -22.99 -2.09
N LEU A 18 -2.18 -22.21 -2.96
CA LEU A 18 -0.96 -21.46 -2.61
C LEU A 18 -1.26 -20.43 -1.51
N LEU A 19 -2.33 -19.65 -1.65
CA LEU A 19 -2.74 -18.65 -0.66
C LEU A 19 -2.98 -19.26 0.72
N ARG A 20 -3.51 -20.49 0.80
CA ARG A 20 -3.74 -21.20 2.07
C ARG A 20 -2.45 -21.52 2.84
N LEU A 21 -1.33 -21.70 2.13
CA LEU A 21 -0.04 -22.03 2.73
C LEU A 21 0.69 -20.80 3.30
N LEU A 22 0.26 -19.60 2.91
CA LEU A 22 0.90 -18.36 3.31
C LEU A 22 0.45 -17.96 4.71
N ARG A 23 1.44 -17.69 5.57
CA ARG A 23 1.24 -17.29 6.97
C ARG A 23 2.28 -16.25 7.32
N HIS A 24 1.84 -15.00 7.39
CA HIS A 24 2.66 -13.87 7.79
C HIS A 24 1.76 -12.77 8.36
N PRO A 25 2.12 -12.07 9.45
CA PRO A 25 1.28 -11.04 10.06
C PRO A 25 0.94 -9.86 9.14
N ASN A 26 1.77 -9.64 8.11
CA ASN A 26 1.60 -8.58 7.11
C ASN A 26 1.07 -9.10 5.75
N CYS A 27 0.47 -10.29 5.71
CA CYS A 27 -0.26 -10.79 4.54
C CYS A 27 -1.61 -11.34 5.00
N VAL A 28 -2.69 -10.90 4.36
CA VAL A 28 -4.05 -11.33 4.69
C VAL A 28 -4.17 -12.84 4.56
N ALA A 29 -4.51 -13.50 5.66
CA ALA A 29 -4.63 -14.93 5.75
C ALA A 29 -5.84 -15.44 4.96
N PHE A 30 -5.58 -16.34 4.03
CA PHE A 30 -6.63 -17.07 3.34
C PHE A 30 -7.20 -18.18 4.23
N VAL A 31 -8.52 -18.19 4.42
CA VAL A 31 -9.24 -19.16 5.24
C VAL A 31 -9.77 -20.31 4.38
N GLY A 32 -10.40 -19.99 3.25
CA GLY A 32 -10.98 -21.01 2.38
C GLY A 32 -11.79 -20.45 1.21
N MET A 33 -12.52 -21.32 0.52
CA MET A 33 -13.47 -20.93 -0.52
C MET A 33 -14.87 -21.38 -0.14
N VAL A 34 -15.86 -20.55 -0.48
CA VAL A 34 -17.28 -20.90 -0.46
C VAL A 34 -17.77 -21.01 -1.91
N ALA A 35 -18.56 -22.05 -2.20
CA ALA A 35 -19.20 -22.21 -3.50
C ALA A 35 -20.68 -22.55 -3.31
N ASP A 36 -21.56 -21.66 -3.77
CA ASP A 36 -22.99 -21.94 -3.85
C ASP A 36 -23.30 -22.45 -5.27
N ARG A 37 -23.46 -23.77 -5.35
CA ARG A 37 -23.77 -24.48 -6.60
C ARG A 37 -25.25 -24.42 -6.98
N ALA A 38 -26.12 -24.01 -6.06
CA ALA A 38 -27.57 -23.94 -6.28
C ALA A 38 -27.99 -22.62 -6.94
N LYS A 39 -27.26 -21.53 -6.71
CA LYS A 39 -27.49 -20.24 -7.39
C LYS A 39 -27.11 -20.26 -8.87
N ARG A 40 -27.89 -19.55 -9.69
CA ARG A 40 -27.60 -19.29 -11.12
C ARG A 40 -27.51 -17.77 -11.35
N PRO A 41 -26.32 -17.22 -11.65
CA PRO A 41 -25.05 -17.92 -11.88
C PRO A 41 -24.43 -18.52 -10.61
N ARG A 42 -23.64 -19.59 -10.77
CA ARG A 42 -22.89 -20.23 -9.67
C ARG A 42 -22.02 -19.17 -8.99
N TYR A 43 -22.09 -19.10 -7.66
CA TYR A 43 -21.29 -18.17 -6.87
C TYR A 43 -20.09 -18.90 -6.28
N CYS A 44 -18.91 -18.32 -6.40
CA CYS A 44 -17.71 -18.72 -5.66
C CYS A 44 -17.09 -17.48 -5.02
N GLY A 45 -16.70 -17.60 -3.76
CA GLY A 45 -16.06 -16.52 -3.01
C GLY A 45 -14.87 -17.04 -2.22
N ALA A 46 -13.83 -16.20 -2.10
CA ALA A 46 -12.74 -16.40 -1.16
C ALA A 46 -13.19 -15.97 0.24
N VAL A 47 -12.79 -16.72 1.25
CA VAL A 47 -12.94 -16.38 2.67
C VAL A 47 -11.54 -16.05 3.19
N MET A 48 -11.38 -14.85 3.72
CA MET A 48 -10.11 -14.31 4.22
C MET A 48 -10.29 -13.84 5.67
N GLU A 49 -9.19 -13.61 6.38
CA GLU A 49 -9.26 -12.92 7.67
C GLU A 49 -9.89 -11.54 7.52
N PHE A 50 -10.68 -11.14 8.51
CA PHE A 50 -11.35 -9.84 8.52
C PHE A 50 -10.44 -8.78 9.14
N MET A 51 -10.16 -7.73 8.38
CA MET A 51 -9.30 -6.61 8.76
C MET A 51 -10.19 -5.44 9.21
N ARG A 52 -10.38 -5.31 10.53
CA ARG A 52 -11.37 -4.40 11.12
C ARG A 52 -11.13 -2.93 10.80
N GLY A 53 -9.88 -2.53 10.55
CA GLY A 53 -9.50 -1.16 10.26
C GLY A 53 -9.74 -0.70 8.82
N GLY A 54 -10.32 -1.54 7.96
CA GLY A 54 -10.52 -1.18 6.56
C GLY A 54 -9.20 -1.14 5.77
N ASN A 55 -9.16 -0.33 4.72
CA ASN A 55 -7.97 -0.16 3.89
C ASN A 55 -7.24 1.15 4.23
N LEU A 56 -5.97 1.23 3.85
CA LEU A 56 -5.12 2.36 4.22
C LEU A 56 -5.48 3.65 3.46
N GLN A 57 -6.14 3.56 2.29
CA GLN A 57 -6.66 4.73 1.59
C GLN A 57 -7.75 5.42 2.40
N ASP A 58 -8.79 4.69 2.79
CA ASP A 58 -9.87 5.23 3.60
C ASP A 58 -9.32 5.87 4.89
N ALA A 59 -8.31 5.25 5.51
CA ALA A 59 -7.71 5.75 6.74
C ALA A 59 -6.96 7.09 6.58
N TYR A 60 -6.23 7.32 5.48
CA TYR A 60 -5.58 8.63 5.28
C TYR A 60 -6.57 9.68 4.77
N GLU A 61 -7.60 9.29 4.02
CA GLU A 61 -8.66 10.19 3.55
C GLU A 61 -9.51 10.70 4.73
N GLU A 62 -9.87 9.80 5.66
CA GLU A 62 -10.58 10.15 6.90
C GLU A 62 -9.76 11.14 7.74
N ALA A 63 -8.46 10.90 7.91
CA ALA A 63 -7.58 11.83 8.63
C ALA A 63 -7.63 13.25 8.02
N VAL A 64 -7.54 13.36 6.69
CA VAL A 64 -7.61 14.66 5.98
C VAL A 64 -8.93 15.37 6.24
N VAL A 65 -10.05 14.64 6.23
CA VAL A 65 -11.39 15.19 6.52
C VAL A 65 -11.46 15.73 7.94
N GLU A 66 -10.81 15.07 8.90
CA GLU A 66 -10.70 15.52 10.29
C GLU A 66 -9.68 16.65 10.50
N GLU A 67 -9.09 17.19 9.43
CA GLU A 67 -7.97 18.15 9.47
C GLU A 67 -6.76 17.61 10.26
N THR A 68 -6.66 16.28 10.38
CA THR A 68 -5.54 15.59 10.98
C THR A 68 -4.68 14.94 9.89
N ARG A 69 -3.39 14.77 10.16
CA ARG A 69 -2.54 13.93 9.31
C ARG A 69 -2.08 12.74 10.11
N LEU A 70 -2.03 11.57 9.49
CA LEU A 70 -1.39 10.42 10.12
C LEU A 70 0.07 10.79 10.39
N PRO A 71 0.53 10.72 11.65
CA PRO A 71 1.86 11.22 12.00
C PRO A 71 2.95 10.31 11.40
N TRP A 72 4.08 10.90 11.02
CA TRP A 72 5.19 10.15 10.41
C TRP A 72 5.63 8.89 11.17
N PRO A 73 5.72 8.87 12.51
CA PRO A 73 5.98 7.64 13.24
C PRO A 73 4.98 6.52 12.92
N LEU A 74 3.69 6.83 12.76
CA LEU A 74 2.66 5.85 12.40
C LEU A 74 2.84 5.38 10.94
N LEU A 75 3.00 6.32 10.01
CA LEU A 75 3.21 6.01 8.59
C LEU A 75 4.47 5.16 8.36
N LEU A 76 5.55 5.42 9.08
CA LEU A 76 6.77 4.62 9.02
C LEU A 76 6.55 3.17 9.51
N ARG A 77 5.71 2.95 10.54
CA ARG A 77 5.33 1.60 10.96
C ARG A 77 4.49 0.88 9.90
N PHE A 78 3.52 1.57 9.30
CA PHE A 78 2.70 1.01 8.22
C PHE A 78 3.53 0.67 6.98
N LEU A 79 4.44 1.55 6.57
CA LEU A 79 5.37 1.27 5.48
C LEU A 79 6.30 0.10 5.78
N LEU A 80 6.75 -0.04 7.03
CA LEU A 80 7.54 -1.19 7.46
C LEU A 80 6.74 -2.49 7.37
N ASP A 81 5.48 -2.50 7.81
CA ASP A 81 4.58 -3.65 7.70
C ASP A 81 4.37 -4.06 6.23
N ILE A 82 4.10 -3.10 5.34
CA ILE A 82 3.96 -3.33 3.89
C ILE A 82 5.25 -3.94 3.33
N ALA A 83 6.42 -3.37 3.66
CA ALA A 83 7.71 -3.88 3.21
C ALA A 83 8.00 -5.30 3.71
N ARG A 84 7.60 -5.64 4.95
CA ARG A 84 7.71 -7.00 5.50
C ARG A 84 6.80 -7.99 4.78
N GLY A 85 5.57 -7.58 4.44
CA GLY A 85 4.69 -8.37 3.59
C GLY A 85 5.31 -8.68 2.23
N LEU A 86 5.90 -7.67 1.57
CA LEU A 86 6.60 -7.86 0.30
C LEU A 86 7.86 -8.73 0.45
N GLU A 87 8.65 -8.53 1.50
CA GLU A 87 9.84 -9.34 1.78
C GLU A 87 9.47 -10.82 1.94
N TYR A 88 8.38 -11.10 2.67
CA TYR A 88 7.86 -12.45 2.82
C TYR A 88 7.47 -13.05 1.47
N LEU A 89 6.62 -12.37 0.68
CA LEU A 89 6.15 -12.88 -0.62
C LEU A 89 7.32 -13.08 -1.62
N HIS A 90 8.23 -12.12 -1.69
CA HIS A 90 9.39 -12.15 -2.58
C HIS A 90 10.46 -13.17 -2.14
N GLY A 91 10.45 -13.58 -0.88
CA GLY A 91 11.39 -14.52 -0.28
C GLY A 91 10.93 -15.98 -0.27
N LEU A 92 9.73 -16.28 -0.77
CA LEU A 92 9.19 -17.65 -0.73
C LEU A 92 10.07 -18.66 -1.50
N PRO A 93 10.23 -19.88 -0.95
CA PRO A 93 10.96 -20.97 -1.61
C PRO A 93 10.17 -21.54 -2.81
N PRO A 94 10.72 -22.52 -3.57
CA PRO A 94 10.05 -23.14 -4.70
C PRO A 94 8.57 -23.50 -4.43
N PRO A 95 7.65 -23.22 -5.38
CA PRO A 95 7.90 -23.00 -6.81
C PRO A 95 8.46 -21.62 -7.19
N GLY A 96 8.54 -20.68 -6.25
CA GLY A 96 9.23 -19.41 -6.46
C GLY A 96 8.59 -18.25 -5.68
N PRO A 97 9.13 -17.04 -5.83
CA PRO A 97 8.59 -15.86 -5.19
C PRO A 97 7.17 -15.56 -5.69
N ILE A 98 6.33 -15.04 -4.81
CA ILE A 98 5.05 -14.43 -5.18
C ILE A 98 5.29 -12.93 -5.38
N VAL A 99 4.88 -12.42 -6.54
CA VAL A 99 4.82 -10.99 -6.82
C VAL A 99 3.41 -10.51 -6.53
N HIS A 100 3.26 -9.40 -5.81
CA HIS A 100 1.97 -8.83 -5.45
C HIS A 100 1.19 -8.41 -6.71
N GLY A 101 1.81 -7.62 -7.58
CA GLY A 101 1.35 -7.27 -8.92
C GLY A 101 0.29 -6.18 -9.01
N ASP A 102 -0.41 -5.91 -7.90
CA ASP A 102 -1.43 -4.84 -7.76
C ASP A 102 -1.28 -4.05 -6.44
N LEU A 103 -0.07 -3.64 -6.05
CA LEU A 103 0.15 -2.97 -4.76
C LEU A 103 -0.32 -1.49 -4.80
N LYS A 104 -1.16 -1.11 -3.84
CA LYS A 104 -1.72 0.24 -3.63
C LYS A 104 -2.32 0.33 -2.22
N ALA A 105 -2.60 1.53 -1.69
CA ALA A 105 -3.15 1.64 -0.33
C ALA A 105 -4.50 0.93 -0.13
N GLN A 106 -5.34 0.84 -1.18
CA GLN A 106 -6.58 0.05 -1.16
C GLN A 106 -6.37 -1.44 -0.85
N ASN A 107 -5.22 -1.99 -1.26
CA ASN A 107 -4.87 -3.39 -1.05
C ASN A 107 -3.96 -3.56 0.20
N CYS A 108 -3.81 -2.51 1.01
CA CYS A 108 -3.12 -2.52 2.29
C CYS A 108 -4.17 -2.41 3.40
N LEU A 109 -4.51 -3.52 4.04
CA LEU A 109 -5.59 -3.57 5.03
C LEU A 109 -5.08 -3.45 6.46
N LEU A 110 -5.87 -2.81 7.33
CA LEU A 110 -5.54 -2.54 8.72
C LEU A 110 -6.23 -3.51 9.68
N SER A 111 -5.49 -4.10 10.61
CA SER A 111 -6.05 -5.07 11.57
C SER A 111 -7.06 -4.46 12.55
N ALA A 112 -6.93 -3.18 12.79
CA ALA A 112 -7.71 -2.33 13.69
C ALA A 112 -7.67 -0.89 13.14
N PRO A 113 -8.55 0.03 13.57
CA PRO A 113 -8.49 1.44 13.18
C PRO A 113 -7.06 2.00 13.26
N ALA A 114 -6.67 2.84 12.31
CA ALA A 114 -5.27 3.24 12.12
C ALA A 114 -4.62 3.88 13.37
N THR A 115 -5.40 4.59 14.17
CA THR A 115 -4.96 5.27 15.39
C THR A 115 -4.95 4.36 16.62
N GLU A 116 -5.50 3.15 16.53
CA GLU A 116 -5.49 2.17 17.62
C GLU A 116 -4.08 1.61 17.83
N GLU A 117 -3.68 1.48 19.10
CA GLU A 117 -2.37 0.94 19.45
C GLU A 117 -2.23 -0.51 18.96
N GLY A 118 -1.12 -0.80 18.28
CA GLY A 118 -0.87 -2.13 17.72
C GLY A 118 -1.59 -2.42 16.40
N ALA A 119 -2.27 -1.44 15.79
CA ALA A 119 -2.77 -1.57 14.42
C ALA A 119 -1.62 -1.93 13.47
N ARG A 120 -1.79 -3.03 12.72
CA ARG A 120 -0.82 -3.53 11.73
C ARG A 120 -1.41 -3.48 10.33
N VAL A 121 -0.55 -3.31 9.33
CA VAL A 121 -0.93 -3.43 7.92
C VAL A 121 -0.68 -4.85 7.41
N ALA A 122 -1.62 -5.39 6.65
CA ALA A 122 -1.44 -6.63 5.90
C ALA A 122 -1.83 -6.46 4.43
N LEU A 123 -1.03 -7.03 3.54
CA LEU A 123 -1.27 -7.01 2.10
C LEU A 123 -2.46 -7.90 1.75
N ALA A 124 -3.37 -7.42 0.93
CA ALA A 124 -4.50 -8.15 0.35
C ALA A 124 -4.36 -8.26 -1.18
N ASP A 125 -5.16 -9.12 -1.81
CA ASP A 125 -5.23 -9.28 -3.28
C ASP A 125 -3.88 -9.58 -4.00
N PHE A 126 -2.86 -10.00 -3.26
CA PHE A 126 -1.58 -10.41 -3.80
C PHE A 126 -1.69 -11.75 -4.55
N GLY A 127 -0.91 -11.92 -5.61
CA GLY A 127 -0.86 -13.17 -6.37
C GLY A 127 -2.13 -13.46 -7.20
N LEU A 128 -3.13 -12.58 -7.17
CA LEU A 128 -4.37 -12.70 -7.95
C LEU A 128 -4.30 -11.96 -9.29
N SER A 129 -3.22 -11.23 -9.59
CA SER A 129 -3.11 -10.42 -10.82
C SER A 129 -3.08 -11.27 -12.09
N GLU A 130 -2.44 -12.44 -12.07
CA GLU A 130 -2.39 -13.36 -13.20
C GLU A 130 -3.76 -14.04 -13.43
N LEU A 131 -4.45 -14.42 -12.35
CA LEU A 131 -5.83 -14.90 -12.38
C LEU A 131 -6.81 -13.87 -12.90
N HIS A 132 -6.68 -12.62 -12.46
CA HIS A 132 -7.51 -11.52 -12.92
C HIS A 132 -7.28 -11.28 -14.41
N ALA A 133 -6.01 -11.25 -14.87
CA ALA A 133 -5.68 -11.10 -16.28
C ALA A 133 -6.24 -12.26 -17.14
N GLU A 134 -6.09 -13.51 -16.71
CA GLU A 134 -6.58 -14.68 -17.46
C GLU A 134 -8.11 -14.81 -17.42
N THR A 135 -8.74 -14.49 -16.29
CA THR A 135 -10.21 -14.43 -16.16
C THR A 135 -10.78 -13.33 -17.05
N MET A 136 -10.15 -12.16 -17.09
CA MET A 136 -10.54 -11.06 -17.98
C MET A 136 -10.35 -11.43 -19.46
N ARG A 137 -9.23 -12.05 -19.85
CA ARG A 137 -9.03 -12.55 -21.23
C ARG A 137 -10.14 -13.51 -21.65
N THR A 138 -10.49 -14.45 -20.78
CA THR A 138 -11.55 -15.44 -21.03
C THR A 138 -12.93 -14.80 -21.15
N LEU A 139 -13.21 -13.75 -20.37
CA LEU A 139 -14.48 -13.02 -20.41
C LEU A 139 -14.57 -12.07 -21.61
N THR A 140 -13.46 -11.45 -22.03
CA THR A 140 -13.42 -10.45 -23.12
C THR A 140 -13.49 -11.13 -24.50
N THR A 141 -12.91 -12.32 -24.68
CA THR A 141 -13.08 -13.12 -25.91
C THR A 141 -14.53 -13.58 -26.14
N ALA A 142 -15.43 -13.40 -25.17
CA ALA A 142 -16.82 -13.86 -25.22
C ALA A 142 -17.85 -12.73 -25.30
N SER A 143 -17.46 -11.45 -25.39
CA SER A 143 -18.44 -10.35 -25.43
C SER A 143 -18.00 -9.18 -26.32
N THR A 144 -18.64 -9.06 -27.48
CA THR A 144 -18.93 -7.78 -28.13
C THR A 144 -19.67 -6.91 -27.11
N VAL A 145 -19.08 -5.79 -26.69
CA VAL A 145 -19.70 -4.88 -25.72
C VAL A 145 -20.78 -4.08 -26.44
N VAL A 146 -22.05 -4.42 -26.22
CA VAL A 146 -23.18 -3.48 -26.39
C VAL A 146 -23.57 -3.04 -24.99
N GLY A 147 -23.36 -1.75 -24.72
CA GLY A 147 -23.76 -1.14 -23.46
C GLY A 147 -25.29 -1.10 -23.35
N VAL A 148 -25.80 -1.50 -22.18
CA VAL A 148 -27.14 -1.13 -21.72
C VAL A 148 -27.04 -0.94 -20.21
N GLY A 149 -27.33 0.28 -19.75
CA GLY A 149 -27.39 0.62 -18.34
C GLY A 149 -28.66 0.08 -17.69
N THR A 150 -28.57 -0.28 -16.40
CA THR A 150 -29.67 -0.22 -15.45
C THR A 150 -29.13 -0.07 -14.03
N GLU A 151 -29.93 0.61 -13.21
CA GLU A 151 -29.61 1.16 -11.91
C GLU A 151 -29.55 0.10 -10.79
N ALA A 152 -28.32 -0.14 -10.29
CA ALA A 152 -27.99 -0.57 -8.94
C ALA A 152 -26.47 -0.41 -8.79
N GLY A 153 -26.00 0.13 -7.65
CA GLY A 153 -24.70 0.77 -7.48
C GLY A 153 -23.46 0.01 -7.97
N PRO A 154 -22.40 0.71 -8.43
CA PRO A 154 -21.25 0.10 -9.08
C PRO A 154 -20.24 -0.40 -8.07
N SER A 155 -20.44 -1.59 -7.51
CA SER A 155 -19.39 -2.28 -6.76
C SER A 155 -19.16 -3.70 -7.26
N SER A 156 -17.91 -3.93 -7.69
CA SER A 156 -17.19 -5.19 -7.82
C SER A 156 -17.25 -6.06 -9.09
N VAL A 157 -17.84 -5.63 -10.21
CA VAL A 157 -17.68 -6.41 -11.48
C VAL A 157 -17.29 -5.58 -12.72
N VAL A 158 -16.95 -4.30 -12.56
CA VAL A 158 -16.49 -3.45 -13.68
C VAL A 158 -15.30 -2.54 -13.31
N ALA A 159 -14.60 -2.79 -12.19
CA ALA A 159 -13.48 -1.96 -11.75
C ALA A 159 -12.12 -2.33 -12.41
N ALA A 160 -12.02 -3.48 -13.08
CA ALA A 160 -10.74 -4.09 -13.46
C ALA A 160 -10.17 -3.62 -14.82
N GLY A 161 -10.31 -2.35 -15.18
CA GLY A 161 -9.69 -1.85 -16.42
C GLY A 161 -9.57 -0.35 -16.57
N ARG A 162 -9.90 0.46 -15.56
CA ARG A 162 -9.96 1.92 -15.69
C ARG A 162 -9.51 2.72 -14.45
N GLY A 163 -8.81 2.13 -13.48
CA GLY A 163 -8.44 2.86 -12.25
C GLY A 163 -7.13 2.50 -11.55
N THR A 164 -6.30 1.59 -12.08
CA THR A 164 -5.06 1.17 -11.37
C THR A 164 -3.76 1.55 -12.09
N ALA A 165 -3.80 2.33 -13.18
CA ALA A 165 -2.58 2.66 -13.93
C ALA A 165 -1.59 3.51 -13.11
N ARG A 166 -2.07 4.23 -12.09
CA ARG A 166 -1.27 5.18 -11.30
C ARG A 166 -0.15 4.52 -10.48
N TRP A 167 -0.30 3.26 -10.09
CA TRP A 167 0.74 2.47 -9.40
C TRP A 167 1.50 1.54 -10.36
N LEU A 168 1.18 1.57 -11.66
CA LEU A 168 1.79 0.70 -12.66
C LEU A 168 3.21 1.17 -12.95
N ALA A 169 4.16 0.23 -12.90
CA ALA A 169 5.54 0.51 -13.24
C ALA A 169 5.69 0.85 -14.74
N PRO A 170 6.59 1.76 -15.15
CA PRO A 170 6.74 2.22 -16.53
C PRO A 170 6.98 1.08 -17.52
N GLU A 171 7.77 0.07 -17.13
CA GLU A 171 8.05 -1.10 -17.96
C GLU A 171 6.81 -1.96 -18.25
N ARG A 172 5.72 -1.79 -17.48
CA ARG A 172 4.44 -2.48 -17.65
C ARG A 172 3.40 -1.65 -18.41
N ALA A 173 3.68 -0.38 -18.69
CA ALA A 173 2.74 0.54 -19.38
C ALA A 173 2.77 0.41 -20.92
N GLY A 174 3.63 -0.45 -21.47
CA GLY A 174 3.80 -0.66 -22.91
C GLY A 174 2.64 -1.38 -23.61
N ARG A 175 2.68 -1.43 -24.95
CA ARG A 175 1.64 -2.06 -25.79
C ARG A 175 1.52 -3.57 -25.61
N GLU A 176 2.56 -4.23 -25.10
CA GLU A 176 2.50 -5.62 -24.67
C GLU A 176 1.99 -5.67 -23.22
N SER A 177 0.67 -5.69 -23.06
CA SER A 177 -0.01 -5.96 -21.78
C SER A 177 0.23 -7.38 -21.23
N ASP A 178 1.25 -8.07 -21.74
CA ASP A 178 1.69 -9.42 -21.38
C ASP A 178 2.93 -9.44 -20.48
N VAL A 179 3.51 -8.28 -20.15
CA VAL A 179 4.64 -8.24 -19.20
C VAL A 179 4.15 -8.62 -17.81
N ARG A 180 4.55 -9.82 -17.37
CA ARG A 180 4.25 -10.34 -16.03
C ARG A 180 4.78 -9.38 -14.96
N PRO A 181 4.05 -9.19 -13.85
CA PRO A 181 4.57 -8.47 -12.70
C PRO A 181 5.89 -9.07 -12.23
N THR A 182 6.82 -8.21 -11.83
CA THR A 182 8.13 -8.58 -11.27
C THR A 182 8.28 -8.00 -9.85
N LYS A 183 9.25 -8.52 -9.10
CA LYS A 183 9.65 -7.93 -7.81
C LYS A 183 9.98 -6.44 -7.94
N ALA A 184 10.69 -6.06 -9.00
CA ALA A 184 11.03 -4.66 -9.26
C ALA A 184 9.80 -3.80 -9.57
N SER A 185 8.77 -4.36 -10.22
CA SER A 185 7.51 -3.64 -10.43
C SER A 185 6.72 -3.46 -9.13
N ASP A 186 6.75 -4.42 -8.20
CA ASP A 186 6.17 -4.24 -6.86
C ASP A 186 6.90 -3.13 -6.10
N MET A 187 8.22 -3.02 -6.25
CA MET A 187 9.00 -1.97 -5.59
C MET A 187 8.68 -0.58 -6.13
N TRP A 188 8.36 -0.45 -7.43
CA TRP A 188 7.79 0.80 -7.96
C TRP A 188 6.45 1.12 -7.31
N SER A 189 5.53 0.15 -7.28
CA SER A 189 4.22 0.34 -6.65
C SER A 189 4.36 0.66 -5.15
N PHE A 190 5.37 0.12 -4.47
CA PHE A 190 5.70 0.47 -3.09
C PHE A 190 6.17 1.94 -2.98
N GLY A 191 6.98 2.41 -3.93
CA GLY A 191 7.31 3.83 -4.08
C GLY A 191 6.06 4.70 -4.26
N CYS A 192 5.12 4.28 -5.11
CA CYS A 192 3.83 4.93 -5.29
C CYS A 192 3.00 4.96 -3.99
N VAL A 193 3.01 3.90 -3.18
CA VAL A 193 2.35 3.91 -1.86
C VAL A 193 3.02 4.91 -0.91
N ILE A 194 4.35 5.07 -0.95
CA ILE A 194 5.01 6.12 -0.17
C ILE A 194 4.55 7.52 -0.62
N VAL A 195 4.44 7.76 -1.93
CA VAL A 195 3.86 9.02 -2.47
C VAL A 195 2.46 9.22 -1.93
N GLU A 196 1.61 8.21 -2.09
CA GLU A 196 0.20 8.22 -1.70
C GLU A 196 0.01 8.59 -0.22
N LEU A 197 0.76 7.95 0.68
CA LEU A 197 0.72 8.22 2.11
C LEU A 197 1.37 9.55 2.51
N ALA A 198 2.26 10.10 1.69
CA ALA A 198 2.92 11.37 1.99
C ALA A 198 2.10 12.58 1.53
N SER A 199 1.46 12.48 0.37
CA SER A 199 0.61 13.54 -0.18
C SER A 199 -0.85 13.44 0.24
N HIS A 200 -1.28 12.27 0.75
CA HIS A 200 -2.68 11.93 0.97
C HIS A 200 -3.51 12.06 -0.32
N ASP A 201 -2.88 11.71 -1.45
CA ASP A 201 -3.46 11.83 -2.77
C ASP A 201 -2.87 10.75 -3.67
N VAL A 202 -3.57 10.38 -4.72
CA VAL A 202 -3.13 9.32 -5.63
C VAL A 202 -1.83 9.70 -6.36
N PRO A 203 -0.98 8.71 -6.71
CA PRO A 203 0.17 8.98 -7.56
C PRO A 203 -0.26 9.64 -8.87
N PHE A 204 0.58 10.57 -9.35
CA PHE A 204 0.28 11.40 -10.53
C PHE A 204 -1.00 12.23 -10.37
N ALA A 205 -1.29 12.78 -9.18
CA ALA A 205 -2.47 13.61 -8.92
C ALA A 205 -2.68 14.77 -9.92
N ALA A 206 -1.59 15.35 -10.45
CA ALA A 206 -1.67 16.39 -11.47
C ALA A 206 -2.26 15.92 -12.82
N ALA A 207 -2.15 14.62 -13.12
CA ALA A 207 -2.78 13.99 -14.28
C ALA A 207 -4.25 13.67 -13.98
N LYS A 208 -5.14 14.37 -14.68
CA LYS A 208 -6.60 14.29 -14.51
C LYS A 208 -7.22 13.09 -15.22
N THR A 209 -6.53 12.52 -16.20
CA THR A 209 -7.02 11.37 -16.97
C THR A 209 -6.04 10.21 -16.96
N GLU A 210 -6.55 8.98 -17.09
CA GLU A 210 -5.71 7.79 -17.23
C GLU A 210 -4.78 7.88 -18.47
N ALA A 211 -5.22 8.57 -19.53
CA ALA A 211 -4.38 8.78 -20.71
C ALA A 211 -3.17 9.67 -20.41
N GLU A 212 -3.33 10.69 -19.56
CA GLU A 212 -2.22 11.53 -19.09
C GLU A 212 -1.27 10.74 -18.19
N VAL A 213 -1.78 9.91 -17.29
CA VAL A 213 -0.97 8.98 -16.47
C VAL A 213 -0.15 8.05 -17.37
N MET A 214 -0.78 7.41 -18.35
CA MET A 214 -0.09 6.55 -19.31
C MET A 214 0.94 7.31 -20.14
N ALA A 215 0.70 8.59 -20.47
CA ALA A 215 1.65 9.43 -21.16
C ALA A 215 2.87 9.76 -20.27
N CYS A 216 2.67 10.04 -18.97
CA CYS A 216 3.76 10.21 -18.00
C CYS A 216 4.62 8.94 -17.91
N LEU A 217 3.99 7.77 -17.76
CA LEU A 217 4.69 6.48 -17.70
C LEU A 217 5.46 6.18 -18.98
N ALA A 218 4.88 6.46 -20.16
CA ALA A 218 5.56 6.32 -21.45
C ALA A 218 6.76 7.26 -21.59
N ARG A 219 6.72 8.45 -20.96
CA ARG A 219 7.84 9.39 -20.84
C ARG A 219 8.78 9.05 -19.69
N ARG A 220 8.55 7.96 -18.96
CA ARG A 220 9.35 7.52 -17.81
C ARG A 220 9.40 8.53 -16.66
N GLU A 221 8.32 9.30 -16.50
CA GLU A 221 8.17 10.25 -15.41
C GLU A 221 7.71 9.51 -14.13
N ALA A 222 8.33 9.84 -13.00
CA ALA A 222 7.92 9.36 -11.68
C ALA A 222 6.88 10.31 -11.05
N PRO A 223 6.00 9.82 -10.17
CA PRO A 223 5.08 10.67 -9.43
C PRO A 223 5.85 11.58 -8.45
N ALA A 224 5.46 12.85 -8.39
CA ALA A 224 6.07 13.83 -7.51
C ALA A 224 5.40 13.87 -6.12
N VAL A 225 6.17 14.26 -5.10
CA VAL A 225 5.67 14.57 -3.75
C VAL A 225 6.07 16.00 -3.41
N PRO A 226 5.14 16.86 -2.94
CA PRO A 226 5.47 18.21 -2.49
C PRO A 226 6.58 18.23 -1.42
N ASP A 227 7.37 19.31 -1.39
CA ASP A 227 8.49 19.41 -0.43
C ASP A 227 8.02 19.69 1.00
N ASP A 228 6.84 20.27 1.16
CA ASP A 228 6.24 20.71 2.43
C ASP A 228 5.51 19.60 3.21
N VAL A 229 5.48 18.36 2.72
CA VAL A 229 4.82 17.23 3.42
C VAL A 229 5.58 16.75 4.67
N GLY A 230 6.76 17.31 4.96
CA GLY A 230 7.56 16.96 6.13
C GLY A 230 8.17 15.55 6.09
N MET A 231 8.28 14.94 4.91
CA MET A 231 8.81 13.58 4.74
C MET A 231 10.26 13.45 5.24
N PRO A 232 10.57 12.43 6.08
CA PRO A 232 11.95 12.16 6.51
C PRO A 232 12.90 12.01 5.31
N PRO A 233 14.07 12.68 5.28
CA PRO A 233 14.97 12.67 4.12
C PRO A 233 15.40 11.26 3.68
N GLN A 234 15.60 10.35 4.63
CA GLN A 234 16.00 8.97 4.34
C GLN A 234 14.85 8.14 3.74
N LEU A 235 13.59 8.51 4.04
CA LEU A 235 12.41 7.95 3.39
C LEU A 235 12.26 8.51 1.98
N ARG A 236 12.45 9.83 1.78
CA ARG A 236 12.47 10.45 0.45
C ARG A 236 13.50 9.80 -0.47
N LYS A 237 14.69 9.50 0.07
CA LYS A 237 15.71 8.74 -0.66
C LYS A 237 15.25 7.32 -1.02
N LEU A 238 14.58 6.61 -0.09
CA LEU A 238 14.08 5.26 -0.35
C LEU A 238 13.01 5.26 -1.45
N MET A 239 12.07 6.21 -1.35
CA MET A 239 11.03 6.43 -2.33
C MET A 239 11.62 6.71 -3.72
N GLY A 240 12.63 7.59 -3.82
CA GLY A 240 13.31 7.87 -5.09
C GLY A 240 13.92 6.62 -5.72
N GLU A 241 14.65 5.82 -4.95
CA GLU A 241 15.23 4.56 -5.43
C GLU A 241 14.18 3.52 -5.85
N CYS A 242 13.01 3.51 -5.20
CA CYS A 242 11.86 2.69 -5.61
C CYS A 242 11.25 3.17 -6.93
N LEU A 243 11.28 4.48 -7.18
CA LEU A 243 10.69 5.16 -8.34
C LEU A 243 11.69 5.41 -9.47
N GLU A 244 12.83 4.72 -9.49
CA GLU A 244 13.71 4.70 -10.65
C GLU A 244 12.96 4.07 -11.84
N ALA A 245 12.86 4.81 -12.94
CA ALA A 245 12.05 4.37 -14.08
C ALA A 245 12.69 3.18 -14.83
N ASP A 246 14.02 3.14 -14.85
CA ASP A 246 14.79 2.03 -15.39
C ASP A 246 14.88 0.87 -14.40
N VAL A 247 14.45 -0.31 -14.83
CA VAL A 247 14.42 -1.52 -13.98
C VAL A 247 15.81 -1.93 -13.49
N GLU A 248 16.83 -1.69 -14.30
CA GLU A 248 18.23 -1.98 -13.96
C GLU A 248 18.75 -1.07 -12.83
N ASP A 249 18.28 0.19 -12.79
CA ASP A 249 18.65 1.16 -11.75
C ASP A 249 17.79 1.04 -10.48
N ARG A 250 16.58 0.48 -10.62
CA ARG A 250 15.66 0.16 -9.50
C ARG A 250 16.12 -1.07 -8.72
N THR A 251 17.28 -0.95 -8.08
CA THR A 251 17.99 -2.03 -7.38
C THR A 251 17.47 -2.32 -5.96
N VAL A 252 16.59 -1.47 -5.43
CA VAL A 252 16.04 -1.64 -4.08
C VAL A 252 15.16 -2.90 -4.01
N THR A 253 15.46 -3.77 -3.05
CA THR A 253 14.66 -4.97 -2.76
C THR A 253 13.76 -4.75 -1.54
N ALA A 254 12.70 -5.54 -1.40
CA ALA A 254 11.84 -5.50 -0.22
C ALA A 254 12.65 -5.68 1.09
N ALA A 255 13.60 -6.62 1.11
CA ALA A 255 14.50 -6.82 2.25
C ALA A 255 15.38 -5.58 2.56
N ALA A 256 15.86 -4.88 1.53
CA ALA A 256 16.60 -3.63 1.72
C ALA A 256 15.70 -2.51 2.25
N ALA A 257 14.45 -2.42 1.78
CA ALA A 257 13.45 -1.49 2.28
C ALA A 257 13.13 -1.73 3.76
N VAL A 258 12.89 -2.99 4.17
CA VAL A 258 12.69 -3.39 5.59
C VAL A 258 13.83 -2.89 6.46
N ARG A 259 15.09 -3.23 6.14
CA ARG A 259 16.25 -2.79 6.93
C ARG A 259 16.35 -1.26 7.08
N ARG A 260 15.97 -0.51 6.04
CA ARG A 260 15.99 0.97 6.06
C ARG A 260 14.87 1.52 6.92
N LEU A 261 13.66 0.98 6.79
CA LEU A 261 12.49 1.41 7.56
C LEU A 261 12.64 1.07 9.04
N GLU A 262 13.21 -0.08 9.40
CA GLU A 262 13.52 -0.43 10.80
C GLU A 262 14.48 0.57 11.47
N ARG A 263 15.42 1.16 10.71
CA ARG A 263 16.27 2.24 11.23
C ARG A 263 15.49 3.53 11.44
N LEU A 264 14.53 3.84 10.57
CA LEU A 264 13.72 5.05 10.67
C LEU A 264 12.71 4.96 11.81
N VAL A 265 12.02 3.82 11.95
CA VAL A 265 11.07 3.57 13.04
C VAL A 265 11.77 3.65 14.41
N ARG A 266 12.96 3.05 14.55
CA ARG A 266 13.74 3.14 15.81
C ARG A 266 14.15 4.58 16.17
N ARG A 267 14.51 5.39 15.18
CA ARG A 267 14.86 6.81 15.41
C ARG A 267 13.63 7.61 15.85
N ALA A 268 12.52 7.45 15.15
CA ALA A 268 11.26 8.12 15.48
C ALA A 268 10.74 7.76 16.89
N GLY A 269 10.95 6.51 17.34
CA GLY A 269 10.62 6.08 18.71
C GLY A 269 11.57 6.64 19.78
N GLY A 270 12.88 6.70 19.50
CA GLY A 270 13.86 7.25 20.45
C GLY A 270 13.75 8.76 20.66
N ASP A 271 13.35 9.51 19.62
CA ASP A 271 13.13 10.95 19.71
C ASP A 271 11.89 11.29 20.58
N ALA A 272 10.91 10.36 20.67
CA ALA A 272 9.74 10.51 21.52
C ALA A 272 10.04 10.32 23.02
N GLU A 273 11.00 9.45 23.37
CA GLU A 273 11.41 9.23 24.77
C GLU A 273 12.43 10.28 25.26
N GLY A 274 13.22 10.89 24.36
CA GLY A 274 14.22 11.91 24.71
C GLY A 274 13.66 13.32 25.01
N GLY A 275 12.39 13.59 24.68
CA GLY A 275 11.76 14.90 24.82
C GLY A 275 11.17 15.24 26.21
N ALA A 276 11.10 14.27 27.12
CA ALA A 276 10.44 14.43 28.42
C ALA A 276 11.38 14.78 29.60
N GLY A 277 12.67 15.00 29.36
CA GLY A 277 13.71 15.06 30.41
C GLY A 277 14.35 16.42 30.70
N GLY A 278 13.71 17.55 30.39
CA GLY A 278 14.41 18.85 30.40
C GLY A 278 13.60 20.08 30.79
N SER A 279 12.90 20.09 31.92
CA SER A 279 12.67 21.36 32.64
C SER A 279 12.52 21.15 34.15
N GLY A 280 13.39 21.78 34.93
CA GLY A 280 13.30 21.79 36.39
C GLY A 280 14.63 22.12 37.07
N GLY A 281 14.93 23.40 37.26
CA GLY A 281 15.99 23.81 38.18
C GLY A 281 16.64 25.17 37.96
N GLY A 282 15.85 26.24 37.84
CA GLY A 282 16.37 27.61 37.90
C GLY A 282 15.41 28.52 38.65
N GLY A 283 15.83 29.05 39.82
CA GLY A 283 15.12 30.16 40.47
C GLY A 283 15.13 30.18 42.00
N GLY A 284 16.32 30.18 42.63
CA GLY A 284 16.46 30.55 44.04
C GLY A 284 16.86 32.01 44.18
N GLY A 285 15.88 32.93 44.18
CA GLY A 285 16.10 34.36 44.39
C GLY A 285 16.32 34.69 45.88
N GLY A 286 17.54 35.10 46.24
CA GLY A 286 17.85 35.68 47.54
C GLY A 286 17.54 37.19 47.53
N VAL A 287 16.52 37.60 48.28
CA VAL A 287 16.22 39.00 48.55
C VAL A 287 16.88 39.39 49.86
N ALA A 288 17.96 40.18 49.77
CA ALA A 288 18.63 40.78 50.92
C ALA A 288 17.80 41.95 51.46
N ARG A 289 17.54 41.92 52.78
CA ARG A 289 16.87 42.97 53.55
C ARG A 289 17.80 44.17 53.75
N GLY A 290 17.36 45.35 53.35
CA GLY A 290 17.93 46.62 53.78
C GLY A 290 17.39 47.01 55.15
N GLY A 291 18.28 47.16 56.14
CA GLY A 291 18.01 47.76 57.44
C GLY A 291 18.82 49.04 57.56
N ALA A 292 18.13 50.17 57.71
CA ALA A 292 18.70 51.48 57.95
C ALA A 292 19.00 51.67 59.45
N GLY A 293 20.18 52.24 59.72
CA GLY A 293 20.67 52.80 60.97
C GLY A 293 22.13 53.16 60.69
N GLY A 294 22.66 54.36 60.88
CA GLY A 294 22.34 55.49 61.73
C GLY A 294 23.69 56.05 62.16
N SER A 295 23.85 57.38 62.06
CA SER A 295 24.82 58.23 62.78
C SER A 295 26.35 57.99 62.64
N GLU A 296 27.00 58.91 61.92
CA GLU A 296 28.10 59.84 62.33
C GLU A 296 29.05 60.15 61.16
#